data_AF-A0A1R3TH55-F1
#
_entry.id   AF-A0A1R3TH55-F1
#
_cell.length_a   1.000
_cell.length_b   1.000
_cell.length_c   1.000
_cell.angle_alpha   90.00
_cell.angle_beta   90.00
_cell.angle_gamma   90.00
#
_symmetry.space_group_name_H-M   'P 1'
#
loop_
_entity.id
_entity.type
_entity.pdbx_description
1 polymer ?
#
loop_
_entity_poly.entity_id
_entity_poly.type
_entity_poly.pdbx_seq_one_letter_code
_entity_poly.pdbx_strand_id
1 'polypeptide(L)' 'MTTIALPDDLIQRFVTIVGEKNALRDQADLAPHLVENRGLYKGASPLLLKPASTEGSQPS' A
#
# COMPACT_ATOMS: atom_id res chain seq x y z
N MET A 1 -15.93 -12.17 7.20
CA MET A 1 -15.32 -11.48 6.04
C MET A 1 -14.00 -12.18 5.75
N THR A 2 -13.86 -12.82 4.60
CA THR A 2 -12.64 -13.56 4.26
C THR A 2 -11.62 -12.57 3.68
N THR A 3 -10.57 -12.28 4.43
CA THR A 3 -9.43 -11.52 3.89
C THR A 3 -8.73 -12.38 2.86
N ILE A 4 -8.68 -11.90 1.61
CA ILE A 4 -7.81 -12.49 0.59
C ILE A 4 -6.41 -11.97 0.87
N ALA A 5 -5.50 -12.86 1.26
CA ALA A 5 -4.09 -12.52 1.40
C ALA A 5 -3.50 -12.26 0.02
N LEU A 6 -2.83 -11.12 -0.15
CA LEU A 6 -2.08 -10.79 -1.36
C LEU A 6 -0.85 -11.73 -1.46
N PRO A 7 -0.62 -12.37 -2.62
CA PRO A 7 0.59 -13.17 -2.83
C PRO A 7 1.86 -12.34 -2.66
N ASP A 8 2.90 -12.91 -2.03
CA ASP A 8 4.17 -12.20 -1.79
C ASP A 8 4.86 -11.76 -3.09
N ASP A 9 4.81 -12.57 -4.14
CA ASP A 9 5.37 -12.22 -5.47
C ASP A 9 4.73 -10.94 -6.02
N LEU A 10 3.40 -10.81 -5.88
CA LEU A 10 2.69 -9.62 -6.34
C LEU A 10 3.12 -8.38 -5.56
N ILE A 11 3.29 -8.52 -4.24
CA ILE A 11 3.79 -7.43 -3.40
C ILE A 11 5.21 -7.04 -3.82
N GLN A 12 6.09 -8.01 -4.05
CA GLN A 12 7.48 -7.76 -4.48
C GLN A 12 7.54 -7.01 -5.82
N ARG A 13 6.67 -7.35 -6.77
CA ARG A 13 6.58 -6.63 -8.05
C ARG A 13 6.20 -5.16 -7.87
N PHE A 14 5.22 -4.87 -7.00
CA PHE A 14 4.86 -3.48 -6.69
C PHE A 14 5.99 -2.72 -5.98
N VAL A 15 6.65 -3.36 -5.01
CA VAL A 15 7.82 -2.80 -4.31
C VAL A 15 8.93 -2.48 -5.31
N THR A 16 9.16 -3.35 -6.30
CA THR A 16 10.18 -3.13 -7.34
C THR A 16 9.84 -1.92 -8.22
N ILE A 17 8.56 -1.73 -8.55
CA ILE A 17 8.11 -0.59 -9.38
C ILE A 17 8.28 0.74 -8.65
N VAL A 18 7.86 0.84 -7.40
CA VAL A 18 7.93 2.10 -6.65
C VAL A 18 9.27 2.33 -5.95
N GLY A 19 10.05 1.27 -5.75
CA GLY A 19 11.25 1.22 -4.91
C GLY A 19 10.94 0.99 -3.43
N GLU A 20 11.84 0.31 -2.71
CA GLU A 20 11.63 -0.10 -1.30
C GLU A 20 11.25 1.06 -0.36
N LYS A 21 11.89 2.22 -0.52
CA LYS A 21 11.63 3.42 0.29
C LYS A 21 10.20 3.97 0.12
N ASN A 22 9.52 3.58 -0.95
CA ASN A 22 8.20 4.04 -1.33
C ASN A 22 7.13 2.97 -1.10
N ALA A 23 7.47 1.83 -0.50
CA ALA A 23 6.53 0.74 -0.22
C ALA A 23 6.50 0.42 1.29
N LEU A 24 5.43 0.86 1.97
CA LEU A 24 5.25 0.61 3.40
C LEU A 24 4.55 -0.73 3.62
N ARG A 25 5.15 -1.56 4.47
CA ARG A 25 4.66 -2.90 4.85
C ARG A 25 4.58 -3.10 6.37
N ASP A 26 5.32 -2.30 7.14
CA ASP A 26 5.31 -2.39 8.59
C ASP A 26 3.96 -1.91 9.14
N GLN A 27 3.46 -2.60 10.16
CA GLN A 27 2.15 -2.31 10.73
C GLN A 27 2.09 -0.92 11.38
N ALA A 28 3.18 -0.45 12.00
CA ALA A 28 3.27 0.86 12.61
C ALA A 28 3.28 1.97 11.54
N ASP A 29 3.94 1.73 10.40
CA ASP A 29 3.94 2.66 9.27
C ASP A 29 2.60 2.72 8.55
N LEU A 30 1.86 1.60 8.50
CA LEU A 30 0.54 1.53 7.87
C LEU A 30 -0.56 2.15 8.74
N ALA A 31 -0.48 2.01 10.07
CA ALA A 31 -1.55 2.38 11.00
C ALA A 31 -2.11 3.81 10.81
N PRO A 32 -1.29 4.86 10.59
CA PRO A 32 -1.81 6.22 10.36
C PRO A 32 -2.61 6.36 9.07
N HIS A 33 -2.39 5.48 8.09
CA HIS A 33 -3.03 5.52 6.76
C HIS A 33 -4.27 4.63 6.67
N LEU A 34 -4.49 3.76 7.65
CA LEU A 34 -5.64 2.86 7.70
C LEU A 34 -6.84 3.49 8.41
N VAL A 35 -6.69 4.69 8.98
CA VAL A 35 -7.75 5.37 9.72
C VAL A 35 -8.11 6.66 8.98
N GLU A 36 -9.39 6.85 8.71
CA GLU A 36 -9.87 8.11 8.13
C GLU A 36 -9.92 9.23 9.18
N ASN A 37 -10.00 10.48 8.72
CA ASN A 37 -9.82 11.67 9.55
C ASN A 37 -10.72 11.77 10.80
N ARG A 38 -11.95 11.23 10.77
CA ARG A 38 -12.89 11.22 11.90
C ARG A 38 -12.75 9.98 12.80
N GLY A 39 -11.90 9.01 12.43
CA GLY A 39 -11.63 7.80 13.21
C GLY A 39 -12.75 6.75 13.23
N LEU A 40 -13.80 6.91 12.43
CA LEU A 40 -14.97 6.02 12.40
C LEU A 40 -14.74 4.75 11.58
N TYR A 41 -13.83 4.81 10.60
CA TYR A 41 -13.54 3.69 9.71
C TYR A 41 -12.07 3.30 9.74
N LYS A 42 -11.84 1.98 9.80
CA LYS A 42 -10.51 1.35 9.78
C LYS A 42 -10.39 0.38 8.62
N GLY A 43 -9.42 0.62 7.75
CA GLY A 43 -9.05 -0.27 6.65
C GLY A 43 -8.14 -1.41 7.10
N ALA A 44 -7.86 -2.34 6.19
CA ALA A 44 -6.97 -3.48 6.42
C ALA A 44 -6.14 -3.80 5.15
N SER A 45 -5.26 -2.87 4.77
CA SER A 45 -4.34 -3.08 3.64
C SER A 45 -2.98 -3.61 4.13
N PRO A 46 -2.39 -4.63 3.48
CA PRO A 46 -1.04 -5.12 3.80
C PRO A 46 0.08 -4.33 3.10
N LEU A 47 -0.25 -3.36 2.24
CA LEU A 47 0.73 -2.60 1.45
C LEU A 47 0.23 -1.18 1.18
N LEU A 48 1.10 -0.18 1.32
CA LEU A 48 0.87 1.20 0.89
C LEU A 48 2.02 1.65 -0.03
N LEU A 49 1.67 2.19 -1.19
CA LEU A 49 2.63 2.64 -2.21
C LEU A 49 2.65 4.18 -2.28
N LYS A 50 3.85 4.75 -2.33
CA LYS A 50 4.12 6.20 -2.43
C LYS A 50 4.95 6.48 -3.68
N PRO A 51 4.36 6.41 -4.89
CA PRO A 51 5.12 6.59 -6.13
C PRO A 51 5.83 7.95 -6.14
N ALA A 52 7.12 7.95 -6.49
CA ALA A 52 7.95 9.16 -6.51
C ALA A 52 7.67 10.06 -7.73
N SER A 53 6.97 9.56 -8.74
CA SER A 53 6.62 10.29 -9.95
C SER A 53 5.37 9.68 -10.62
N THR A 54 4.60 10.52 -11.31
CA THR A 54 3.36 10.13 -12.01
C THR A 54 3.60 9.34 -13.28
N GLU A 55 4.86 9.12 -13.68
CA GLU A 55 5.23 8.42 -14.93
C GLU A 55 4.71 6.96 -14.99
N GLY A 56 4.33 6.38 -13.84
CA GLY A 56 3.68 5.07 -13.74
C GLY A 56 2.14 5.07 -13.88
N SER A 57 1.50 6.24 -13.97
CA SER A 57 0.08 6.36 -14.28
C SER A 57 -0.07 6.62 -15.78
N GLN A 58 0.15 5.61 -16.63
CA GLN A 58 -0.16 5.79 -18.05
C GLN A 58 -1.65 6.17 -18.19
N PRO A 59 -1.99 7.33 -18.77
CA PRO A 59 -3.34 7.51 -19.29
C PRO A 59 -3.49 6.54 -20.47
N SER A 60 -4.53 5.72 -20.39
CA SER A 60 -5.00 4.86 -21.48
C SER A 60 -5.28 5.64 -22.76
#